data_AF-A0A2G9ZLF4-F1
#
_entry.id   AF-A0A2G9ZLF4-F1
#
_cell.length_a   1.000
_cell.length_b   1.000
_cell.length_c   1.000
_cell.angle_alpha   90.00
_cell.angle_beta   90.00
_cell.angle_gamma   90.00
#
_symmetry.space_group_name_H-M   'P 1'
#
loop_
_entity.id
_entity.type
_entity.pdbx_description
1 polymer ?
#
loop_
_entity_poly.entity_id
_entity_poly.type
_entity_poly.pdbx_seq_one_letter_code
_entity_poly.pdbx_strand_id
1 'polypeptide(L)'
;MQRLIKYTYLLDNNRLAAEIEKWWRLYQRLIADKSCSWAQANEARAILYFLGYIFPEIVACGSLARRVPLLRPKISLDDFLSAVDSREQKILRLYEHNQKFKQLERFYLLVKALKNRVAADGSYLAEETFNKFYARRKPKNYF
;
A
#
# COMPACT_ATOMS: atom_id res chain seq x y z
N MET A 1 10.69 7.05 0.66
CA MET A 1 9.71 6.59 -0.35
C MET A 1 10.34 6.07 -1.65
N GLN A 2 11.46 6.62 -2.15
CA GLN A 2 12.14 6.10 -3.36
C GLN A 2 12.36 4.58 -3.38
N ARG A 3 12.68 3.98 -2.23
CA ARG A 3 12.85 2.51 -2.09
C ARG A 3 11.56 1.73 -2.37
N LEU A 4 10.37 2.23 -1.97
CA LEU A 4 9.08 1.59 -2.29
C LEU A 4 8.86 1.51 -3.81
N ILE A 5 9.17 2.62 -4.51
CA ILE A 5 9.08 2.67 -5.97
C ILE A 5 10.08 1.70 -6.60
N LYS A 6 11.34 1.70 -6.13
CA LYS A 6 12.39 0.77 -6.58
C LYS A 6 11.96 -0.69 -6.44
N TYR A 7 11.49 -1.08 -5.25
CA TYR A 7 11.11 -2.47 -5.00
C TYR A 7 9.82 -2.87 -5.72
N THR A 8 8.92 -1.93 -5.98
CA THR A 8 7.77 -2.15 -6.87
C THR A 8 8.20 -2.38 -8.32
N TYR A 9 9.15 -1.58 -8.81
CA TYR A 9 9.71 -1.76 -10.15
C TYR A 9 10.40 -3.12 -10.31
N LEU A 10 11.22 -3.51 -9.33
CA LEU A 10 11.92 -4.79 -9.31
C LEU A 10 11.02 -5.99 -8.97
N LEU A 11 9.77 -5.75 -8.57
CA LEU A 11 8.83 -6.76 -8.05
C LEU A 11 9.43 -7.57 -6.86
N ASP A 12 10.23 -6.90 -6.03
CA ASP A 12 10.82 -7.49 -4.82
C ASP A 12 9.85 -7.37 -3.65
N ASN A 13 8.94 -8.35 -3.55
CA ASN A 13 7.88 -8.38 -2.56
C ASN A 13 8.38 -8.35 -1.11
N ASN A 14 9.53 -8.97 -0.83
CA ASN A 14 10.08 -9.05 0.52
C ASN A 14 10.59 -7.69 0.98
N ARG A 15 11.39 -7.02 0.14
CA ARG A 15 11.90 -5.68 0.46
C ARG A 15 10.79 -4.62 0.41
N LEU A 16 9.80 -4.79 -0.47
CA LEU A 16 8.63 -3.94 -0.51
C LEU A 16 7.85 -3.99 0.81
N ALA A 17 7.53 -5.20 1.30
CA ALA A 17 6.83 -5.38 2.56
C ALA A 17 7.59 -4.75 3.73
N ALA A 18 8.90 -4.95 3.80
CA ALA A 18 9.75 -4.36 4.84
C ALA A 18 9.75 -2.82 4.80
N GLU A 19 9.81 -2.21 3.61
CA GLU A 19 9.74 -0.76 3.49
C GLU A 19 8.34 -0.22 3.83
N ILE A 20 7.25 -0.89 3.41
CA ILE A 20 5.88 -0.50 3.79
C ILE A 20 5.77 -0.46 5.31
N GLU A 21 6.20 -1.52 5.98
CA GLU A 21 6.12 -1.62 7.43
C GLU A 21 6.99 -0.58 8.15
N LYS A 22 8.18 -0.29 7.61
CA LYS A 22 9.04 0.78 8.12
C LYS A 22 8.34 2.14 8.09
N TRP A 23 7.75 2.52 6.95
CA TRP A 23 7.04 3.80 6.80
C TRP A 23 5.79 3.85 7.68
N TRP A 24 5.07 2.72 7.78
CA TRP A 24 3.92 2.62 8.67
C TRP A 24 4.28 2.83 10.14
N ARG A 25 5.33 2.16 10.64
CA ARG A 25 5.80 2.34 12.03
C ARG A 25 6.27 3.77 12.30
N LEU A 26 6.93 4.40 11.32
CA LEU A 26 7.31 5.80 11.42
C LEU A 26 6.07 6.67 11.60
N TYR A 27 5.05 6.50 10.77
CA TYR A 27 3.78 7.20 10.90
C TYR A 27 3.16 7.01 12.29
N GLN A 28 3.01 5.76 12.74
CA GLN A 28 2.44 5.45 14.06
C GLN A 28 3.21 6.12 15.21
N ARG A 29 4.54 6.10 15.14
CA ARG A 29 5.40 6.77 16.12
C ARG A 29 5.18 8.28 16.15
N LEU A 30 5.08 8.92 14.97
CA LEU A 30 4.89 10.36 14.87
C LEU A 30 3.55 10.82 15.43
N ILE A 31 2.47 10.05 15.21
CA ILE A 31 1.14 10.41 15.70
C ILE A 31 0.95 10.11 17.20
N ALA A 32 1.71 9.16 17.75
CA ALA A 32 1.70 8.83 19.18
C ALA A 32 2.52 9.81 20.03
N ASP A 33 3.49 10.50 19.43
CA ASP A 33 4.38 11.41 20.14
C ASP A 33 3.66 12.71 20.56
N LYS A 34 3.56 12.94 21.87
CA LYS A 34 2.95 14.16 22.43
C LYS A 34 3.77 15.42 22.12
N SER A 35 5.09 15.28 21.99
CA SER A 35 6.02 16.36 21.66
C SER A 35 6.18 16.63 20.16
N CYS A 36 5.41 15.93 19.32
CA CYS A 36 5.49 16.03 17.86
C CYS A 36 5.27 17.46 17.37
N SER A 37 6.29 17.98 16.66
CA SER A 37 6.30 19.31 16.04
C SER A 37 5.40 19.40 14.81
N TRP A 38 5.13 20.62 14.35
CA TRP A 38 4.36 20.85 13.12
C TRP A 38 4.99 20.22 11.87
N ALA A 39 6.33 20.29 11.74
CA ALA A 39 7.05 19.67 10.63
C ALA A 39 6.87 18.14 10.65
N GLN A 40 6.96 17.52 11.83
CA GLN A 40 6.73 16.09 12.01
C GLN A 40 5.27 15.68 11.75
N ALA A 41 4.30 16.54 12.08
CA ALA A 41 2.89 16.31 11.76
C ALA A 41 2.64 16.31 10.24
N ASN A 42 3.32 17.19 9.49
CA ASN A 42 3.26 17.19 8.02
C ASN A 42 4.00 15.99 7.40
N GLU A 43 5.11 15.54 7.99
CA GLU A 43 5.75 14.28 7.58
C GLU A 43 4.80 13.09 7.77
N ALA A 44 4.12 13.00 8.90
CA ALA A 44 3.11 11.97 9.14
C ALA A 44 1.96 12.04 8.10
N ARG A 45 1.51 13.25 7.75
CA ARG A 45 0.52 13.48 6.69
C ARG A 45 1.01 12.96 5.33
N ALA A 46 2.25 13.27 4.98
CA ALA A 46 2.84 12.86 3.71
C ALA A 46 2.97 11.33 3.63
N ILE A 47 3.37 10.68 4.72
CA ILE A 47 3.42 9.21 4.79
C ILE A 47 2.04 8.60 4.60
N LEU A 48 1.03 9.11 5.32
CA LEU A 48 -0.34 8.64 5.23
C LEU A 48 -0.89 8.80 3.81
N TYR A 49 -0.73 9.98 3.21
CA TYR A 49 -1.19 10.26 1.86
C TYR A 49 -0.47 9.38 0.82
N PHE A 50 0.84 9.18 0.96
CA PHE A 50 1.58 8.35 0.03
C PHE A 50 1.21 6.86 0.15
N LEU A 51 1.24 6.30 1.37
CA LEU A 51 0.93 4.89 1.58
C LEU A 51 -0.55 4.55 1.37
N GLY A 52 -1.44 5.48 1.68
CA GLY A 52 -2.88 5.26 1.63
C GLY A 52 -3.54 5.53 0.29
N TYR A 53 -2.92 6.39 -0.54
CA TYR A 53 -3.50 6.82 -1.80
C TYR A 53 -2.51 6.65 -2.97
N ILE A 54 -1.42 7.45 -3.01
CA ILE A 54 -0.54 7.49 -4.19
C ILE A 54 0.05 6.12 -4.52
N PHE A 55 0.57 5.42 -3.52
CA PHE A 55 1.22 4.13 -3.72
C PHE A 55 0.24 3.05 -4.21
N PRO A 56 -0.85 2.72 -3.50
CA PRO A 56 -1.77 1.67 -3.93
C PRO A 56 -2.50 2.01 -5.23
N GLU A 57 -2.97 3.25 -5.40
CA GLU A 57 -3.89 3.59 -6.48
C GLU A 57 -3.19 3.96 -7.79
N ILE A 58 -2.00 4.54 -7.71
CA ILE A 58 -1.26 5.00 -8.89
C ILE A 58 -0.09 4.05 -9.17
N VAL A 59 0.82 3.90 -8.20
CA VAL A 59 2.08 3.17 -8.43
C VAL A 59 1.83 1.67 -8.58
N ALA A 60 1.09 1.06 -7.66
CA ALA A 60 0.84 -0.38 -7.68
C ALA A 60 -0.10 -0.80 -8.81
N CYS A 61 -1.20 -0.08 -9.03
CA CYS A 61 -2.09 -0.32 -10.17
C CYS A 61 -1.34 -0.22 -11.51
N GLY A 62 -0.56 0.85 -11.72
CA GLY A 62 0.26 0.99 -12.93
C GLY A 62 1.30 -0.13 -13.09
N SER A 63 1.86 -0.63 -11.97
CA SER A 63 2.78 -1.75 -11.96
C SER A 63 2.13 -3.06 -12.42
N LEU A 64 0.91 -3.33 -11.96
CA LEU A 64 0.12 -4.51 -12.35
C LEU A 64 -0.35 -4.43 -13.80
N ALA A 65 -0.91 -3.28 -14.22
CA ALA A 65 -1.42 -3.07 -15.57
C ALA A 65 -0.37 -3.33 -16.67
N ARG A 66 0.91 -3.08 -16.38
CA ARG A 66 2.01 -3.35 -17.31
C ARG A 66 2.48 -4.80 -17.32
N ARG A 67 2.32 -5.54 -16.21
CA ARG A 67 2.93 -6.87 -16.01
C ARG A 67 1.95 -8.01 -16.20
N VAL A 68 0.70 -7.85 -15.75
CA VAL A 68 -0.33 -8.90 -15.87
C VAL A 68 -0.54 -9.34 -17.33
N PRO A 69 -0.61 -8.43 -18.33
CA PRO A 69 -0.77 -8.84 -19.73
C PRO A 69 0.39 -9.68 -20.30
N LEU A 70 1.54 -9.74 -19.61
CA LEU A 70 2.72 -10.51 -20.01
C LEU A 70 2.68 -11.97 -19.51
N LEU A 71 1.69 -12.32 -18.69
CA LEU A 71 1.50 -13.68 -18.21
C LEU A 71 1.04 -14.62 -19.34
N ARG A 72 1.35 -15.92 -19.17
CA ARG A 72 0.93 -17.01 -20.05
C ARG A 72 0.26 -18.11 -19.22
N PRO A 73 -0.96 -18.59 -19.59
CA PRO A 73 -1.83 -18.07 -20.66
C PRO A 73 -2.17 -16.58 -20.48
N LYS A 74 -2.70 -15.91 -21.51
CA LYS A 74 -3.00 -14.47 -21.43
C LYS A 74 -4.19 -14.27 -20.48
N ILE A 75 -4.11 -13.27 -19.61
CA ILE A 75 -5.17 -12.89 -18.68
C ILE A 75 -5.29 -11.36 -18.67
N SER A 76 -6.52 -10.85 -18.51
CA SER A 76 -6.75 -9.42 -18.32
C SER A 76 -6.37 -8.98 -16.90
N LEU A 77 -6.21 -7.67 -16.67
CA LEU A 77 -5.99 -7.18 -15.31
C LEU A 77 -7.21 -7.49 -14.42
N ASP A 78 -8.42 -7.30 -14.93
CA ASP A 78 -9.65 -7.50 -14.17
C ASP A 78 -9.85 -8.97 -13.79
N ASP A 79 -9.61 -9.90 -14.73
CA ASP A 79 -9.67 -11.34 -14.43
C ASP A 79 -8.61 -11.74 -13.41
N PHE A 80 -7.41 -11.18 -13.50
CA PHE A 80 -6.35 -11.42 -12.51
C PHE A 80 -6.79 -10.95 -11.12
N LEU A 81 -7.30 -9.72 -11.01
CA LEU A 81 -7.76 -9.14 -9.75
C LEU A 81 -8.93 -9.96 -9.18
N SER A 82 -9.93 -10.27 -10.00
CA SER A 82 -11.09 -11.08 -9.64
C SER A 82 -10.68 -12.48 -9.16
N ALA A 83 -9.75 -13.13 -9.87
CA ALA A 83 -9.28 -14.46 -9.52
C ALA A 83 -8.59 -14.49 -8.15
N VAL A 84 -7.76 -13.49 -7.85
CA VAL A 84 -7.07 -13.40 -6.56
C VAL A 84 -8.05 -13.04 -5.43
N ASP A 85 -9.01 -12.13 -5.68
CA ASP A 85 -9.98 -11.69 -4.69
C ASP A 85 -11.03 -12.76 -4.35
N SER A 86 -11.59 -13.40 -5.36
CA SER A 86 -12.66 -14.39 -5.23
C SER A 86 -12.13 -15.82 -5.05
N ARG A 87 -10.81 -16.01 -5.08
CA ARG A 87 -10.14 -17.31 -5.11
C ARG A 87 -10.70 -18.24 -6.19
N GLU A 88 -10.88 -17.70 -7.40
CA GLU A 88 -11.50 -18.43 -8.50
C GLU A 88 -10.62 -19.62 -8.95
N GLN A 89 -10.99 -20.82 -8.51
CA GLN A 89 -10.19 -22.03 -8.67
C GLN A 89 -9.85 -22.36 -10.12
N LYS A 90 -10.75 -22.04 -11.06
CA LYS A 90 -10.56 -22.32 -12.48
C LYS A 90 -9.36 -21.55 -13.05
N ILE A 91 -9.27 -20.26 -12.73
CA ILE A 91 -8.16 -19.40 -13.17
C ILE A 91 -6.90 -19.74 -12.38
N LEU A 92 -6.99 -19.87 -11.06
CA LEU A 92 -5.82 -20.14 -10.21
C LEU A 92 -5.09 -21.43 -10.60
N ARG A 93 -5.82 -22.48 -10.99
CA ARG A 93 -5.22 -23.73 -11.50
C ARG A 93 -4.41 -23.54 -12.79
N LEU A 94 -4.82 -22.65 -13.69
CA LEU A 94 -4.07 -22.36 -14.93
C LEU A 94 -2.68 -21.78 -14.64
N TYR A 95 -2.50 -21.15 -13.47
CA TYR A 95 -1.26 -20.48 -13.08
C TYR A 95 -0.59 -21.13 -11.87
N GLU A 96 -1.02 -22.33 -11.46
CA GLU A 96 -0.55 -23.00 -10.24
C GLU A 96 0.98 -23.17 -10.20
N HIS A 97 1.62 -23.36 -11.35
CA HIS A 97 3.08 -23.47 -11.45
C HIS A 97 3.75 -22.20 -12.02
N ASN A 98 2.99 -21.16 -12.33
CA ASN A 98 3.52 -19.92 -12.90
C ASN A 98 4.10 -19.00 -11.80
N GLN A 99 5.42 -18.98 -11.69
CA GLN A 99 6.12 -18.18 -10.69
C GLN A 99 5.90 -16.66 -10.85
N LYS A 100 5.73 -16.18 -12.09
CA LYS A 100 5.44 -14.76 -12.34
C LYS A 100 4.05 -14.38 -11.83
N PHE A 101 3.07 -15.26 -12.04
CA PHE A 101 1.73 -15.07 -11.48
C PHE A 101 1.80 -15.01 -9.95
N LYS A 102 2.46 -15.98 -9.30
CA LYS A 102 2.61 -16.00 -7.84
C LYS A 102 3.31 -14.76 -7.29
N GLN A 103 4.30 -14.21 -8.01
CA GLN A 103 4.95 -12.97 -7.61
C GLN A 103 4.00 -11.76 -7.71
N LEU A 104 3.22 -11.66 -8.79
CA LEU A 104 2.24 -10.58 -8.95
C LEU A 104 1.07 -10.70 -7.95
N GLU A 105 0.62 -11.92 -7.67
CA GLU A 105 -0.39 -12.21 -6.65
C GLU A 105 0.08 -11.74 -5.28
N ARG A 106 1.30 -12.14 -4.87
CA ARG A 106 1.89 -11.68 -3.60
C ARG A 106 2.02 -10.15 -3.55
N PHE A 107 2.45 -9.53 -4.65
CA PHE A 107 2.53 -8.08 -4.76
C PHE A 107 1.15 -7.42 -4.54
N TYR A 108 0.14 -7.91 -5.25
CA TYR A 108 -1.23 -7.40 -5.13
C TYR A 108 -1.77 -7.58 -3.71
N LEU A 109 -1.58 -8.76 -3.09
CA LEU A 109 -2.02 -9.03 -1.72
C LEU A 109 -1.32 -8.13 -0.69
N LEU A 110 -0.03 -7.80 -0.88
CA LEU A 110 0.67 -6.83 -0.02
C LEU A 110 0.03 -5.44 -0.11
N VAL A 111 -0.28 -4.99 -1.33
CA VAL A 111 -0.91 -3.68 -1.57
C VAL A 111 -2.34 -3.67 -1.02
N LYS A 112 -3.11 -4.74 -1.22
CA LYS A 112 -4.46 -4.90 -0.66
C LYS A 112 -4.45 -4.90 0.85
N ALA A 113 -3.49 -5.60 1.47
CA ALA A 113 -3.33 -5.62 2.92
C ALA A 113 -2.96 -4.24 3.49
N LEU A 114 -2.15 -3.46 2.76
CA LEU A 114 -1.87 -2.07 3.12
C LEU A 114 -3.14 -1.21 3.01
N LYS A 115 -3.87 -1.31 1.90
CA LYS A 115 -5.13 -0.57 1.70
C LYS A 115 -6.12 -0.88 2.83
N ASN A 116 -6.35 -2.15 3.11
CA ASN A 116 -7.30 -2.57 4.15
C ASN A 116 -6.75 -2.49 5.58
N ARG A 117 -5.63 -1.79 5.82
CA ARG A 117 -5.06 -1.67 7.15
C ARG A 117 -5.91 -0.70 7.97
N VAL A 118 -6.62 -1.25 8.94
CA VAL A 118 -7.48 -0.51 9.88
C VAL A 118 -6.72 -0.31 11.19
N ALA A 119 -6.86 0.87 11.79
CA ALA A 119 -6.38 1.12 13.14
C ALA A 119 -7.25 0.42 14.20
N ALA A 120 -6.77 0.36 15.44
CA ALA A 120 -7.51 -0.27 16.54
C ALA A 120 -8.88 0.38 16.81
N ASP A 121 -9.08 1.63 16.38
CA ASP A 121 -10.33 2.38 16.47
C ASP A 121 -11.27 2.17 15.27
N GLY A 122 -10.93 1.27 14.33
CA GLY A 122 -11.75 1.01 13.15
C GLY A 122 -11.53 2.01 12.00
N SER A 123 -10.67 3.01 12.16
CA SER A 123 -10.43 3.99 11.10
C SER A 123 -9.44 3.48 10.05
N TYR A 124 -9.77 3.73 8.78
CA TYR A 124 -8.93 3.40 7.64
C TYR A 124 -7.58 4.12 7.76
N LEU A 125 -6.48 3.37 7.78
CA LEU A 125 -5.12 3.88 7.97
C LEU A 125 -4.93 4.88 9.13
N ALA A 126 -5.76 4.77 10.17
CA ALA A 126 -5.78 5.71 11.28
C ALA A 126 -6.13 7.17 10.88
N GLU A 127 -6.83 7.41 9.77
CA GLU A 127 -7.13 8.75 9.25
C GLU A 127 -7.87 9.63 10.28
N GLU A 128 -8.84 9.06 10.99
CA GLU A 128 -9.58 9.82 12.01
C GLU A 128 -8.69 10.17 13.20
N THR A 129 -7.87 9.23 13.64
CA THR A 129 -6.84 9.45 14.66
C THR A 129 -5.85 10.53 14.20
N PHE A 130 -5.41 10.50 12.94
CA PHE A 130 -4.56 11.53 12.37
C PHE A 130 -5.24 12.89 12.33
N ASN A 131 -6.50 12.98 11.89
CA ASN A 131 -7.25 14.24 11.84
C ASN A 131 -7.37 14.88 13.22
N LYS A 132 -7.67 14.09 14.26
CA LYS A 132 -7.68 14.55 15.66
C LYS A 132 -6.28 15.02 16.12
N PHE A 133 -5.25 14.25 15.79
CA PHE A 133 -3.85 14.59 16.08
C PHE A 133 -3.41 15.91 15.40
N TYR A 134 -3.78 16.09 14.13
CA TYR A 134 -3.41 17.23 13.29
C TYR A 134 -4.15 18.50 13.71
N ALA A 135 -5.45 18.40 14.01
CA ALA A 135 -6.27 19.52 14.47
C ALA A 135 -5.74 20.17 15.76
N ARG A 136 -5.14 19.37 16.67
CA ARG A 136 -4.55 19.87 17.91
C ARG A 136 -3.22 20.60 17.71
N ARG A 137 -2.54 20.38 16.59
CA ARG A 137 -1.17 20.87 16.33
C ARG A 137 -1.09 21.91 15.23
N LYS A 138 -2.15 22.08 14.45
CA LYS A 138 -2.17 23.05 13.36
C LYS A 138 -2.04 24.48 13.90
N PRO A 139 -1.10 25.29 13.40
CA PRO A 139 -1.03 26.71 13.72
C PRO A 139 -2.23 27.45 13.10
N LYS A 140 -2.55 28.65 13.62
CA LYS A 140 -3.71 29.43 13.15
C LYS A 140 -3.66 29.78 11.65
N ASN A 141 -2.46 29.88 11.08
CA ASN A 141 -2.24 30.26 9.67
C ASN A 141 -1.67 29.08 8.87
N TYR A 142 -2.34 27.92 8.86
CA TYR A 142 -1.88 26.75 8.13
C TYR A 142 -2.47 26.68 6.71
N PHE A 143 -1.62 26.38 5.72
CA PHE A 143 -1.95 25.83 4.40
C PHE A 143 -0.91 24.76 4.07
#